data_AF-A0A2E5YQQ0-F1
#
_entry.id   AF-A0A2E5YQQ0-F1
#
_cell.length_a   1.000
_cell.length_b   1.000
_cell.length_c   1.000
_cell.angle_alpha   90.00
_cell.angle_beta   90.00
_cell.angle_gamma   90.00
#
_symmetry.space_group_name_H-M   'P 1'
#
loop_
_entity.id
_entity.type
_entity.pdbx_description
1 polymer ?
#
loop_
_entity_poly.entity_id
_entity_poly.type
_entity_poly.pdbx_seq_one_letter_code
_entity_poly.pdbx_strand_id
1 'polypeptide(L)'
;MANAVRSTLRHGSRGRPRSVPPSGGTLFVQRETETMSNREDNTARATLPAHLRAAWTNPQIRYPLLVLLYLFTIGSAFNAVLEDLRGPLQELEKFTAASVHILLRIVTELTTHRGNLVTLDGFAVSIIIECVGLLEMLIYSACVFAFPAPIRARLIGVVLGCAAIFVFNLLRIVTLLVVGRHWSMYFDFFHIYFWQATLIAMIVSVLYGWIKLFVPR
;
A
#
# COMPACT_ATOMS: atom_id res chain seq x y z
N MET A 1 -37.41 42.67 -8.94
CA MET A 1 -38.49 43.11 -9.87
C MET A 1 -38.95 41.87 -10.62
N ALA A 2 -39.94 41.12 -10.12
CA ALA A 2 -41.38 41.37 -10.21
C ALA A 2 -41.97 41.06 -11.60
N ASN A 3 -42.66 39.91 -11.65
CA ASN A 3 -43.71 39.41 -12.54
C ASN A 3 -44.36 40.35 -13.58
N ALA A 4 -44.65 39.76 -14.75
CA ALA A 4 -45.87 39.94 -15.55
C ALA A 4 -45.91 38.87 -16.67
N VAL A 5 -47.00 38.33 -17.26
CA VAL A 5 -48.45 38.15 -16.98
C VAL A 5 -49.03 37.50 -18.27
N ARG A 6 -50.00 36.55 -18.14
CA ARG A 6 -51.08 36.10 -19.07
C ARG A 6 -50.75 35.71 -20.54
N SER A 7 -51.16 34.57 -21.09
CA SER A 7 -52.47 33.90 -21.30
C SER A 7 -52.83 33.90 -22.79
N THR A 8 -53.10 32.74 -23.40
CA THR A 8 -54.21 32.56 -24.35
C THR A 8 -54.47 31.09 -24.65
N LEU A 9 -55.74 30.73 -24.54
CA LEU A 9 -56.37 29.49 -25.00
C LEU A 9 -56.40 29.42 -26.54
N ARG A 10 -56.28 28.22 -27.11
CA ARG A 10 -57.02 27.84 -28.33
C ARG A 10 -57.20 26.32 -28.43
N HIS A 11 -58.47 25.94 -28.61
CA HIS A 11 -58.95 24.61 -28.99
C HIS A 11 -58.38 24.14 -30.34
N GLY A 12 -58.06 22.85 -30.45
CA GLY A 12 -57.78 22.17 -31.71
C GLY A 12 -57.93 20.65 -31.53
N SER A 13 -58.90 20.07 -32.22
CA SER A 13 -59.37 18.69 -32.07
C SER A 13 -58.58 17.66 -32.91
N ARG A 14 -58.63 16.40 -32.45
CA ARG A 14 -58.52 15.12 -33.20
C ARG A 14 -57.11 14.65 -33.62
N GLY A 15 -56.82 13.41 -33.18
CA GLY A 15 -55.82 12.53 -33.78
C GLY A 15 -55.02 11.72 -32.77
N ARG A 16 -55.58 10.62 -32.24
CA ARG A 16 -54.79 9.58 -31.54
C ARG A 16 -53.95 8.82 -32.57
N PRO A 17 -52.62 8.72 -32.43
CA PRO A 17 -51.89 7.63 -33.06
C PRO A 17 -52.03 6.38 -32.20
N ARG A 18 -52.35 5.26 -32.84
CA ARG A 18 -52.47 3.92 -32.26
C ARG A 18 -51.19 3.56 -31.49
N SER A 19 -51.34 3.16 -30.23
CA SER A 19 -50.32 2.45 -29.47
C SER A 19 -50.11 1.07 -30.09
N VAL A 20 -48.97 0.89 -30.77
CA VAL A 20 -48.45 -0.43 -31.13
C VAL A 20 -47.99 -1.10 -29.83
N PRO A 21 -48.43 -2.32 -29.49
CA PRO A 21 -47.92 -3.01 -28.31
C PRO A 21 -46.47 -3.43 -28.58
N PRO A 22 -45.52 -3.22 -27.64
CA PRO A 22 -44.21 -3.84 -27.76
C PRO A 22 -44.40 -5.35 -27.61
N SER A 23 -43.95 -6.07 -28.64
CA SER A 23 -43.74 -7.52 -28.67
C SER A 23 -43.14 -8.02 -27.35
N GLY A 24 -43.90 -8.86 -26.63
CA GLY A 24 -43.59 -9.37 -25.28
C GLY A 24 -42.40 -10.33 -25.15
N GLY A 25 -41.47 -10.35 -26.11
CA GLY A 25 -40.27 -11.19 -26.07
C GLY A 25 -39.12 -10.57 -25.27
N THR A 26 -38.87 -9.27 -25.44
CA THR A 26 -37.68 -8.61 -24.85
C THR A 26 -37.82 -8.41 -23.34
N LEU A 27 -39.03 -8.12 -22.86
CA LEU A 27 -39.31 -7.90 -21.43
C LEU A 27 -39.26 -9.20 -20.62
N PHE A 28 -39.54 -10.34 -21.27
CA PHE A 28 -39.48 -11.66 -20.64
C PHE A 28 -38.03 -12.13 -20.50
N VAL A 29 -37.23 -12.01 -21.57
CA VAL A 29 -35.80 -12.34 -21.55
C VAL A 29 -35.06 -11.46 -20.54
N GLN A 30 -35.36 -10.15 -20.48
CA GLN A 30 -34.70 -9.23 -19.56
C GLN A 30 -35.06 -9.52 -18.09
N ARG A 31 -36.33 -9.89 -17.82
CA ARG A 31 -36.81 -10.32 -16.49
C ARG A 31 -36.24 -11.69 -16.10
N GLU A 32 -36.04 -12.61 -17.03
CA GLU A 32 -35.35 -13.90 -16.79
C GLU A 32 -33.85 -13.71 -16.54
N THR A 33 -33.17 -12.83 -17.28
CA THR A 33 -31.76 -12.51 -17.03
C THR A 33 -31.55 -11.76 -15.71
N GLU A 34 -32.45 -10.85 -15.33
CA GLU A 34 -32.42 -10.19 -14.01
C GLU A 34 -32.70 -11.20 -12.90
N THR A 35 -33.66 -12.10 -13.06
CA THR A 35 -33.99 -13.09 -12.02
C THR A 35 -32.93 -14.18 -11.89
N MET A 36 -32.24 -14.58 -12.97
CA MET A 36 -31.12 -15.52 -12.91
C MET A 36 -29.85 -14.87 -12.33
N SER A 37 -29.49 -13.66 -12.78
CA SER A 37 -28.35 -12.92 -12.22
C SER A 37 -28.53 -12.63 -10.73
N ASN A 38 -29.75 -12.23 -10.33
CA ASN A 38 -30.08 -11.99 -8.93
C ASN A 38 -30.13 -13.30 -8.12
N ARG A 39 -30.45 -14.45 -8.73
CA ARG A 39 -30.45 -15.76 -8.06
C ARG A 39 -29.03 -16.32 -7.86
N GLU A 40 -28.12 -16.11 -8.79
CA GLU A 40 -26.70 -16.46 -8.65
C GLU A 40 -25.99 -15.59 -7.62
N ASP A 41 -26.31 -14.29 -7.58
CA ASP A 41 -25.76 -13.36 -6.59
C ASP A 41 -26.33 -13.63 -5.18
N ASN A 42 -27.56 -14.18 -5.08
CA ASN A 42 -28.19 -14.57 -3.82
C ASN A 42 -27.69 -15.92 -3.28
N THR A 43 -27.37 -16.88 -4.15
CA THR A 43 -26.77 -18.17 -3.74
C THR A 43 -25.32 -18.02 -3.28
N ALA A 44 -24.54 -17.13 -3.90
CA ALA A 44 -23.19 -16.78 -3.43
C ALA A 44 -23.19 -16.03 -2.08
N ARG A 45 -24.22 -15.20 -1.82
CA ARG A 45 -24.41 -14.50 -0.53
C ARG A 45 -24.97 -15.40 0.58
N ALA A 46 -25.57 -16.55 0.23
CA ALA A 46 -26.23 -17.45 1.18
C ALA A 46 -25.27 -18.36 1.97
N THR A 47 -24.01 -18.51 1.55
CA THR A 47 -23.07 -19.51 2.10
C THR A 47 -22.22 -19.03 3.28
N LEU A 48 -22.25 -17.73 3.61
CA LEU A 48 -21.46 -17.18 4.72
C LEU A 48 -22.28 -17.12 6.03
N PRO A 49 -21.81 -17.68 7.15
CA PRO A 49 -22.50 -17.57 8.43
C PRO A 49 -22.60 -16.10 8.88
N ALA A 50 -23.71 -15.73 9.51
CA ALA A 50 -24.10 -14.33 9.77
C ALA A 50 -23.06 -13.52 10.58
N HIS A 51 -22.30 -14.17 11.46
CA HIS A 51 -21.23 -13.54 12.24
C HIS A 51 -20.03 -13.12 11.36
N LEU A 52 -19.69 -13.90 10.33
CA LEU A 52 -18.64 -13.54 9.37
C LEU A 52 -19.08 -12.39 8.46
N ARG A 53 -20.38 -12.33 8.12
CA ARG A 53 -20.94 -11.21 7.35
C ARG A 53 -20.89 -9.89 8.12
N ALA A 54 -21.28 -9.90 9.38
CA ALA A 54 -21.23 -8.72 10.26
C ALA A 54 -19.78 -8.23 10.51
N ALA A 55 -18.82 -9.15 10.59
CA ALA A 55 -17.41 -8.81 10.69
C ALA A 55 -16.87 -8.18 9.39
N TRP A 56 -17.31 -8.65 8.22
CA TRP A 56 -16.87 -8.15 6.90
C TRP A 56 -17.48 -6.80 6.51
N THR A 57 -18.68 -6.48 7.02
CA THR A 57 -19.29 -5.17 6.82
C THR A 57 -18.65 -4.07 7.66
N ASN A 58 -17.98 -4.42 8.76
CA ASN A 58 -17.28 -3.46 9.62
C ASN A 58 -15.93 -3.06 9.00
N PRO A 59 -15.74 -1.80 8.56
CA PRO A 59 -14.49 -1.35 7.95
C PRO A 59 -13.29 -1.53 8.88
N GLN A 60 -13.51 -1.42 10.19
CA GLN A 60 -12.49 -1.57 11.23
C GLN A 60 -11.84 -2.97 11.25
N ILE A 61 -12.58 -4.03 10.89
CA ILE A 61 -12.08 -5.41 10.85
C ILE A 61 -11.63 -5.78 9.43
N ARG A 62 -12.33 -5.27 8.41
CA ARG A 62 -12.03 -5.56 7.01
C ARG A 62 -10.62 -5.15 6.59
N TYR A 63 -10.17 -3.93 6.91
CA TYR A 63 -8.85 -3.46 6.46
C TYR A 63 -7.69 -4.21 7.11
N PRO A 64 -7.65 -4.43 8.44
CA PRO A 64 -6.61 -5.26 9.04
C PRO A 64 -6.57 -6.67 8.47
N LEU A 65 -7.72 -7.31 8.23
CA LEU A 65 -7.76 -8.64 7.62
C LEU A 65 -7.20 -8.64 6.18
N LEU A 66 -7.50 -7.61 5.39
CA LEU A 66 -6.91 -7.46 4.05
C LEU A 66 -5.40 -7.26 4.12
N VAL A 67 -4.90 -6.42 5.04
CA VAL A 67 -3.45 -6.24 5.25
C VAL A 67 -2.80 -7.58 5.61
N LEU A 68 -3.37 -8.33 6.55
CA LEU A 68 -2.84 -9.65 6.94
C LEU A 68 -2.83 -10.64 5.77
N LEU A 69 -3.89 -10.66 4.96
CA LEU A 69 -3.95 -11.49 3.76
C LEU A 69 -2.88 -11.08 2.73
N TYR A 70 -2.70 -9.77 2.49
CA TYR A 70 -1.65 -9.26 1.60
C TYR A 70 -0.24 -9.58 2.13
N LEU A 71 0.01 -9.41 3.42
CA LEU A 71 1.29 -9.79 4.03
C LEU A 71 1.57 -11.28 3.87
N PHE A 72 0.57 -12.12 4.12
CA PHE A 72 0.72 -13.57 3.97
C PHE A 72 1.01 -13.96 2.52
N THR A 73 0.27 -13.40 1.56
CA THR A 73 0.43 -13.73 0.14
C THR A 73 1.77 -13.22 -0.42
N ILE A 74 2.14 -11.97 -0.16
CA ILE A 74 3.41 -11.41 -0.65
C ILE A 74 4.60 -12.05 0.09
N GLY A 75 4.50 -12.28 1.41
CA GLY A 75 5.53 -12.96 2.18
C GLY A 75 5.74 -14.41 1.73
N SER A 76 4.66 -15.14 1.46
CA SER A 76 4.73 -16.50 0.91
C SER A 76 5.35 -16.52 -0.49
N ALA A 77 4.97 -15.58 -1.37
CA ALA A 77 5.57 -15.44 -2.69
C ALA A 77 7.07 -15.08 -2.61
N PHE A 78 7.44 -14.14 -1.74
CA PHE A 78 8.83 -13.78 -1.50
C PHE A 78 9.65 -14.97 -1.01
N ASN A 79 9.10 -15.77 -0.09
CA ASN A 79 9.76 -16.98 0.40
C ASN A 79 9.89 -18.05 -0.69
N ALA A 80 8.88 -18.22 -1.55
CA ALA A 80 8.91 -19.20 -2.64
C ALA A 80 9.97 -18.86 -3.70
N VAL A 81 10.22 -17.57 -3.94
CA VAL A 81 11.18 -17.07 -4.95
C VAL A 81 12.51 -16.68 -4.29
N LEU A 82 12.70 -16.97 -3.01
CA LEU A 82 13.86 -16.50 -2.26
C LEU A 82 15.18 -17.03 -2.83
N GLU A 83 15.19 -18.28 -3.31
CA GLU A 83 16.37 -18.90 -3.91
C GLU A 83 16.80 -18.20 -5.20
N ASP A 84 15.85 -17.89 -6.08
CA ASP A 84 16.09 -17.15 -7.32
C ASP A 84 16.49 -15.68 -7.06
N LEU A 85 16.00 -15.11 -5.95
CA LEU A 85 16.28 -13.72 -5.57
C LEU A 85 17.61 -13.55 -4.84
N ARG A 86 18.31 -14.62 -4.42
CA ARG A 86 19.56 -14.48 -3.63
C ARG A 86 20.60 -13.58 -4.29
N GLY A 87 20.81 -13.71 -5.60
CA GLY A 87 21.72 -12.85 -6.36
C GLY A 87 21.31 -11.38 -6.32
N PRO A 88 20.09 -11.04 -6.79
CA PRO A 88 19.55 -9.68 -6.68
C PRO A 88 19.57 -9.08 -5.28
N LEU A 89 19.28 -9.87 -4.23
CA LEU A 89 19.30 -9.40 -2.85
C LEU A 89 20.71 -9.04 -2.39
N GLN A 90 21.73 -9.82 -2.77
CA GLN A 90 23.13 -9.47 -2.51
C GLN A 90 23.56 -8.19 -3.22
N GLU A 91 23.10 -7.96 -4.45
CA GLU A 91 23.36 -6.69 -5.15
C GLU A 91 22.68 -5.51 -4.43
N LEU A 92 21.50 -5.73 -3.87
CA LEU A 92 20.80 -4.70 -3.10
C LEU A 92 21.49 -4.39 -1.75
N GLU A 93 22.06 -5.41 -1.09
CA GLU A 93 22.92 -5.22 0.09
C GLU A 93 24.15 -4.37 -0.25
N LYS A 94 24.86 -4.70 -1.35
CA LYS A 94 26.01 -3.92 -1.83
C LYS A 94 25.61 -2.50 -2.21
N PHE A 95 24.47 -2.33 -2.89
CA PHE A 95 23.94 -1.01 -3.24
C PHE A 95 23.63 -0.17 -2.00
N THR A 96 23.05 -0.80 -0.98
CA THR A 96 22.77 -0.14 0.31
C THR A 96 24.08 0.24 1.01
N ALA A 97 25.06 -0.66 1.05
CA ALA A 97 26.38 -0.40 1.62
C ALA A 97 27.11 0.77 0.91
N ALA A 98 27.06 0.81 -0.42
CA ALA A 98 27.60 1.90 -1.22
C ALA A 98 26.87 3.23 -0.93
N SER A 99 25.55 3.21 -0.83
CA SER A 99 24.74 4.39 -0.50
C SER A 99 25.08 4.95 0.89
N VAL A 100 25.24 4.08 1.89
CA VAL A 100 25.69 4.45 3.24
C VAL A 100 27.08 5.05 3.22
N HIS A 101 28.02 4.45 2.47
CA HIS A 101 29.38 4.97 2.33
C HIS A 101 29.40 6.37 1.71
N ILE A 102 28.62 6.60 0.64
CA ILE A 102 28.50 7.91 -0.01
C ILE A 102 27.97 8.94 1.00
N LEU A 103 26.92 8.59 1.75
CA LEU A 103 26.32 9.47 2.74
C LEU A 103 27.31 9.83 3.87
N LEU A 104 28.07 8.84 4.35
CA LEU A 104 29.08 9.05 5.38
C LEU A 104 30.28 9.87 4.89
N ARG A 105 30.69 9.71 3.64
CA ARG A 105 31.77 10.53 3.04
C ARG A 105 31.50 12.02 3.08
N ILE A 106 30.23 12.44 3.05
CA ILE A 106 29.86 13.85 3.19
C ILE A 106 30.28 14.41 4.56
N VAL A 107 30.35 13.56 5.58
CA VAL A 107 30.66 13.93 6.96
C VAL A 107 32.10 13.59 7.34
N THR A 108 32.66 12.48 6.85
CA THR A 108 34.00 12.01 7.23
C THR A 108 34.68 11.18 6.14
N GLU A 109 35.97 11.43 5.95
CA GLU A 109 36.84 10.70 5.01
C GLU A 109 37.36 9.37 5.57
N LEU A 110 37.16 9.09 6.86
CA LEU A 110 37.63 7.87 7.54
C LEU A 110 36.75 6.64 7.25
N THR A 111 35.98 6.69 6.17
CA THR A 111 35.07 5.61 5.79
C THR A 111 35.64 4.78 4.66
N THR A 112 35.55 3.46 4.79
CA THR A 112 35.91 2.53 3.74
C THR A 112 34.77 1.56 3.48
N HIS A 113 34.68 1.06 2.25
CA HIS A 113 33.61 0.16 1.82
C HIS A 113 34.20 -0.98 1.00
N ARG A 114 33.79 -2.21 1.30
CA ARG A 114 34.17 -3.43 0.57
C ARG A 114 33.00 -4.40 0.48
N GLY A 115 32.41 -4.55 -0.71
CA GLY A 115 31.28 -5.46 -0.93
C GLY A 115 30.03 -4.99 -0.21
N ASN A 116 29.62 -5.70 0.84
CA ASN A 116 28.54 -5.31 1.74
C ASN A 116 29.06 -4.80 3.10
N LEU A 117 30.38 -4.70 3.29
CA LEU A 117 31.00 -4.22 4.52
C LEU A 117 31.29 -2.72 4.45
N VAL A 118 30.85 -1.98 5.47
CA VAL A 118 31.19 -0.56 5.67
C VAL A 118 31.98 -0.42 6.97
N THR A 119 33.13 0.24 6.91
CA THR A 119 33.97 0.53 8.07
C THR A 119 34.09 2.03 8.29
N LEU A 120 33.87 2.45 9.53
CA LEU A 120 34.07 3.81 10.03
C LEU A 120 35.15 3.79 11.11
N ASP A 121 36.35 4.28 10.78
CA ASP A 121 37.45 4.47 11.72
C ASP A 121 37.71 3.27 12.67
N GLY A 122 37.83 2.08 12.08
CA GLY A 122 38.08 0.82 12.80
C GLY A 122 36.82 0.06 13.24
N PHE A 123 35.63 0.68 13.25
CA PHE A 123 34.38 -0.02 13.51
C PHE A 123 33.71 -0.46 12.21
N ALA A 124 33.42 -1.74 12.05
CA ALA A 124 32.88 -2.31 10.80
C ALA A 124 31.49 -2.92 11.00
N VAL A 125 30.59 -2.68 10.04
CA VAL A 125 29.24 -3.26 9.98
C VAL A 125 29.03 -3.89 8.61
N SER A 126 28.61 -5.15 8.60
CA SER A 126 28.18 -5.83 7.38
C SER A 126 26.71 -5.57 7.14
N ILE A 127 26.37 -5.04 5.97
CA ILE A 127 24.98 -4.82 5.55
C ILE A 127 24.41 -6.17 5.10
N ILE A 128 23.43 -6.64 5.85
CA ILE A 128 22.65 -7.84 5.54
C ILE A 128 21.26 -7.44 5.04
N ILE A 129 20.49 -8.41 4.55
CA ILE A 129 19.15 -8.17 4.00
C ILE A 129 18.20 -7.42 4.95
N GLU A 130 18.30 -7.66 6.25
CA GLU A 130 17.53 -6.97 7.30
C GLU A 130 17.92 -5.49 7.40
N CYS A 131 19.16 -5.14 7.04
CA CYS A 131 19.65 -3.78 6.95
C CYS A 131 19.18 -3.05 5.69
N VAL A 132 18.61 -3.72 4.68
CA VAL A 132 18.17 -3.06 3.44
C VAL A 132 16.84 -2.33 3.62
N GLY A 133 16.04 -2.72 4.62
CA GLY A 133 14.72 -2.15 4.87
C GLY A 133 13.59 -2.78 4.03
N LEU A 134 13.83 -3.95 3.42
CA LEU A 134 12.86 -4.60 2.54
C LEU A 134 11.59 -5.02 3.27
N LEU A 135 11.69 -5.49 4.52
CA LEU A 135 10.54 -5.89 5.31
C LEU A 135 9.61 -4.71 5.58
N GLU A 136 10.18 -3.54 5.85
CA GLU A 136 9.48 -2.30 6.11
C GLU A 136 8.78 -1.79 4.84
N MET A 137 9.45 -1.85 3.69
CA MET A 137 8.85 -1.55 2.39
C MET A 137 7.72 -2.52 2.04
N LEU A 138 7.89 -3.81 2.36
CA LEU A 138 6.88 -4.85 2.15
C LEU A 138 5.62 -4.58 2.98
N ILE A 139 5.80 -4.32 4.27
CA ILE A 139 4.69 -4.02 5.19
C ILE A 139 3.96 -2.76 4.76
N TYR A 140 4.71 -1.70 4.44
CA TYR A 140 4.13 -0.46 3.93
C TYR A 140 3.33 -0.69 2.64
N SER A 141 3.89 -1.43 1.69
CA SER A 141 3.24 -1.73 0.41
C SER A 141 1.94 -2.51 0.62
N ALA A 142 1.94 -3.51 1.51
CA ALA A 142 0.74 -4.26 1.87
C ALA A 142 -0.36 -3.34 2.45
N CYS A 143 0.01 -2.39 3.31
CA CYS A 143 -0.91 -1.38 3.84
C CYS A 143 -1.51 -0.50 2.74
N VAL A 144 -0.70 -0.03 1.79
CA VAL A 144 -1.17 0.79 0.67
C VAL A 144 -2.10 -0.01 -0.26
N PHE A 145 -1.79 -1.28 -0.53
CA PHE A 145 -2.63 -2.13 -1.38
C PHE A 145 -3.96 -2.50 -0.74
N ALA A 146 -4.00 -2.68 0.59
CA ALA A 146 -5.23 -2.93 1.34
C ALA A 146 -6.17 -1.71 1.35
N PHE A 147 -5.65 -0.50 1.15
CA PHE A 147 -6.46 0.71 1.15
C PHE A 147 -7.26 0.87 -0.16
N PRO A 148 -8.55 1.23 -0.11
CA PRO A 148 -9.41 1.35 -1.29
C PRO A 148 -9.15 2.67 -2.03
N ALA A 149 -7.99 2.79 -2.66
CA ALA A 149 -7.60 3.93 -3.50
C ALA A 149 -7.57 3.57 -4.99
N PRO A 150 -7.60 4.52 -5.94
CA PRO A 150 -7.37 4.21 -7.35
C PRO A 150 -5.97 3.61 -7.56
N ILE A 151 -5.83 2.66 -8.49
CA ILE A 151 -4.58 1.90 -8.69
C ILE A 151 -3.37 2.80 -8.96
N ARG A 152 -3.56 3.90 -9.69
CA ARG A 152 -2.51 4.89 -9.98
C ARG A 152 -1.98 5.55 -8.70
N ALA A 153 -2.87 5.91 -7.79
CA ALA A 153 -2.49 6.48 -6.50
C ALA A 153 -1.76 5.46 -5.60
N ARG A 154 -2.16 4.18 -5.67
CA ARG A 154 -1.46 3.10 -4.95
C ARG A 154 -0.05 2.92 -5.47
N LEU A 155 0.15 2.83 -6.78
CA LEU A 155 1.48 2.62 -7.37
C LEU A 155 2.43 3.79 -7.09
N ILE A 156 1.96 5.03 -7.25
CA ILE A 156 2.76 6.23 -6.91
C ILE A 156 3.06 6.25 -5.41
N GLY A 157 2.08 5.90 -4.58
CA GLY A 157 2.26 5.78 -3.13
C GLY A 157 3.32 4.77 -2.73
N VAL A 158 3.26 3.57 -3.30
CA VAL A 158 4.25 2.52 -3.06
C VAL A 158 5.64 3.00 -3.44
N VAL A 159 5.83 3.58 -4.63
CA VAL A 159 7.15 4.04 -5.08
C VAL A 159 7.69 5.15 -4.17
N LEU A 160 6.88 6.18 -3.88
CA LEU A 160 7.31 7.29 -3.02
C LEU A 160 7.56 6.84 -1.59
N GLY A 161 6.71 5.97 -1.05
CA GLY A 161 6.87 5.46 0.30
C GLY A 161 8.06 4.52 0.44
N CYS A 162 8.31 3.63 -0.52
CA CYS A 162 9.51 2.80 -0.53
C CYS A 162 10.78 3.66 -0.62
N ALA A 163 10.78 4.72 -1.43
CA ALA A 163 11.90 5.65 -1.49
C ALA A 163 12.12 6.37 -0.15
N ALA A 164 11.05 6.84 0.51
CA ALA A 164 11.15 7.46 1.83
C ALA A 164 11.69 6.49 2.89
N ILE A 165 11.17 5.25 2.92
CA ILE A 165 11.62 4.20 3.83
C ILE A 165 13.10 3.86 3.59
N PHE A 166 13.53 3.77 2.33
CA PHE A 166 14.93 3.53 2.00
C PHE A 166 15.85 4.62 2.56
N VAL A 167 15.48 5.90 2.40
CA VAL A 167 16.26 7.03 2.94
C VAL A 167 16.36 6.96 4.47
N PHE A 168 15.24 6.70 5.16
CA PHE A 168 15.26 6.52 6.61
C PHE A 168 16.10 5.31 7.05
N ASN A 169 16.09 4.23 6.28
CA ASN A 169 16.93 3.07 6.52
C ASN A 169 18.42 3.39 6.35
N LEU A 170 18.81 4.23 5.38
CA LEU A 170 20.18 4.72 5.28
C LEU A 170 20.57 5.53 6.53
N LEU A 171 19.69 6.43 6.99
CA LEU A 171 19.92 7.22 8.22
C LEU A 171 20.09 6.30 9.45
N ARG A 172 19.31 5.22 9.52
CA ARG A 172 19.45 4.19 10.55
C ARG A 172 20.85 3.61 10.58
N ILE A 173 21.32 3.11 9.45
CA ILE A 173 22.64 2.46 9.35
C ILE A 173 23.75 3.45 9.69
N VAL A 174 23.68 4.68 9.15
CA VAL A 174 24.67 5.74 9.45
C VAL A 174 24.73 6.03 10.94
N THR A 175 23.57 6.18 11.58
CA THR A 175 23.50 6.42 13.03
C THR A 175 24.10 5.25 13.81
N LEU A 176 23.80 4.00 13.42
CA LEU A 176 24.37 2.82 14.05
C LEU A 176 25.89 2.74 13.90
N LEU A 177 26.44 3.10 12.74
CA LEU A 177 27.88 3.18 12.53
C LEU A 177 28.53 4.24 13.44
N VAL A 178 27.92 5.43 13.55
CA VAL A 178 28.43 6.52 14.39
C VAL A 178 28.33 6.17 15.87
N VAL A 179 27.19 5.65 16.33
CA VAL A 179 26.97 5.22 17.71
C VAL A 179 27.88 4.04 18.05
N GLY A 180 28.00 3.04 17.19
CA GLY A 180 28.89 1.91 17.40
C GLY A 180 30.35 2.32 17.53
N ARG A 181 30.79 3.32 16.76
CA ARG A 181 32.16 3.86 16.83
C ARG A 181 32.43 4.66 18.10
N HIS A 182 31.51 5.51 18.55
CA HIS A 182 31.75 6.44 19.67
C HIS A 182 31.26 5.90 21.03
N TRP A 183 30.16 5.15 21.02
CA TRP A 183 29.49 4.63 22.21
C TRP A 183 29.01 3.18 21.99
N SER A 184 29.96 2.27 21.80
CA SER A 184 29.69 0.84 21.55
C SER A 184 28.74 0.21 22.58
N MET A 185 28.77 0.65 23.85
CA MET A 185 27.87 0.19 24.90
C MET A 185 26.37 0.42 24.59
N TYR A 186 26.02 1.47 23.84
CA TYR A 186 24.63 1.77 23.47
C TYR A 186 24.23 1.20 22.11
N PHE A 187 25.14 0.52 21.40
CA PHE A 187 24.88 -0.01 20.07
C PHE A 187 23.67 -0.94 20.06
N ASP A 188 23.61 -1.90 20.98
CA ASP A 188 22.49 -2.86 21.07
C ASP A 188 21.17 -2.17 21.40
N PHE A 189 21.20 -1.14 22.24
CA PHE A 189 20.02 -0.36 22.56
C PHE A 189 19.45 0.32 21.31
N PHE A 190 20.33 0.97 20.54
CA PHE A 190 19.94 1.66 19.32
C PHE A 190 19.46 0.67 18.26
N HIS A 191 20.21 -0.42 18.07
CA HIS A 191 19.95 -1.43 17.05
C HIS A 191 18.61 -2.13 17.28
N ILE A 192 18.31 -2.56 18.51
CA ILE A 192 17.15 -3.40 18.80
C ILE A 192 15.92 -2.59 19.20
N TYR A 193 16.06 -1.52 19.98
CA TYR A 193 14.91 -0.84 20.58
C TYR A 193 14.59 0.49 19.92
N PHE A 194 15.59 1.37 19.81
CA PHE A 194 15.38 2.72 19.28
C PHE A 194 14.90 2.68 17.83
N TRP A 195 15.61 1.93 16.98
CA TRP A 195 15.25 1.85 15.58
C TRP A 195 13.97 1.06 15.36
N GLN A 196 13.72 -0.02 16.12
CA GLN A 196 12.46 -0.75 16.02
C GLN A 196 11.24 0.14 16.30
N ALA A 197 11.28 0.96 17.34
CA ALA A 197 10.20 1.90 17.64
C ALA A 197 10.07 2.99 16.54
N THR A 198 11.20 3.51 16.07
CA THR A 198 11.24 4.56 15.04
C THR A 198 10.71 4.06 13.70
N LEU A 199 10.97 2.81 13.33
CA LEU A 199 10.48 2.21 12.09
C LEU A 199 8.96 2.11 12.06
N ILE A 200 8.33 1.69 13.16
CA ILE A 200 6.86 1.65 13.26
C ILE A 200 6.28 3.06 13.09
N ALA A 201 6.83 4.04 13.81
CA ALA A 201 6.39 5.43 13.71
C ALA A 201 6.57 6.00 12.30
N MET A 202 7.68 5.68 11.63
CA MET A 202 7.97 6.08 10.26
C MET A 202 6.94 5.47 9.28
N ILE A 203 6.71 4.16 9.31
CA ILE A 203 5.75 3.49 8.41
C ILE A 203 4.37 4.12 8.56
N VAL A 204 3.91 4.34 9.80
CA VAL A 204 2.61 4.99 10.07
C VAL A 204 2.59 6.42 9.53
N SER A 205 3.66 7.18 9.70
CA SER A 205 3.76 8.58 9.24
C SER A 205 3.73 8.68 7.71
N VAL A 206 4.51 7.84 7.02
CA VAL A 206 4.54 7.79 5.55
C VAL A 206 3.19 7.32 4.99
N LEU A 207 2.55 6.33 5.63
CA LEU A 207 1.22 5.86 5.25
C LEU A 207 0.16 6.96 5.43
N TYR A 208 0.16 7.63 6.58
CA TYR A 208 -0.75 8.74 6.85
C TYR A 208 -0.56 9.90 5.87
N GLY A 209 0.69 10.27 5.58
CA GLY A 209 1.03 11.29 4.59
C GLY A 209 0.51 10.94 3.20
N TRP A 210 0.71 9.68 2.76
CA TRP A 210 0.16 9.20 1.50
C TRP A 210 -1.37 9.27 1.46
N ILE A 211 -2.06 8.78 2.51
CA ILE A 211 -3.53 8.83 2.61
C ILE A 211 -4.02 10.28 2.48
N LYS A 212 -3.39 11.21 3.21
CA LYS A 212 -3.77 12.63 3.18
C LYS A 212 -3.59 13.28 1.81
N LEU A 213 -2.58 12.87 1.06
CA LEU A 213 -2.27 13.45 -0.23
C LEU A 213 -3.10 12.86 -1.38
N PHE A 214 -3.41 11.56 -1.33
CA PHE A 214 -3.95 10.82 -2.47
C PHE A 214 -5.36 10.26 -2.30
N VAL A 215 -5.94 10.29 -1.10
CA VAL A 215 -7.33 9.88 -0.87
C VAL A 215 -8.21 11.14 -0.94
N PRO A 216 -9.00 11.32 -2.01
CA PRO A 216 -9.95 12.43 -2.09
C PRO A 216 -10.96 12.30 -0.94
N ARG A 217 -11.29 13.41 -0.28
CA ARG A 217 -12.34 13.47 0.73
C ARG A 217 -13.72 13.35 0.10
#